data_AF-A0A929YNN9-F1
#
_entry.id   AF-A0A929YNN9-F1
#
_cell.length_a   1.000
_cell.length_b   1.000
_cell.length_c   1.000
_cell.angle_alpha   90.00
_cell.angle_beta   90.00
_cell.angle_gamma   90.00
#
_symmetry.space_group_name_H-M   'P 1'
#
loop_
_entity.id
_entity.type
_entity.pdbx_description
1 polymer ?
#
loop_
_entity_poly.entity_id
_entity_poly.type
_entity_poly.pdbx_seq_one_letter_code
_entity_poly.pdbx_strand_id
1 'polypeptide(L)'
;MNAQEIRKKYLEFCQKNGHTVIKRAPLILHNDPTTLFTGSGMQPLLPYLLGQDHPKGTKLADSQTCLRAQDIEDVGDNRHTTFFEMLGNWSMGEYFKRQQIEWFFEFLTEIVGLDPHKIYVSCFIGDEKNNIPRDDEAAQIWQEVFAKKGIEAKIVELDSAENGDKLGMQGGRIFFYNDKENWWSRGGGIDSTPIGDPCGPDSEVFYDFGEQHHDASFGQAHPASDSGRFMEIGNQVFMQYRRLDDGSFESLKRKNVDFGGGLERIAAAAIDSPDVFKISLLWPIIKKLESLSGEEYATHTASMRVIADHLRAAVFLAVDGCVPSNKEQGYVMRRLLRRAIRYSFDLGIEQNFLKEVVPVIADLYEADFPEVKENREQIIAVLVKEEKAFRQTLRKGLRQMQHYIDDGLTGEELFTLYDTFGFPVELSTEEAYKQGIKLSDNWRAEFDARMAEQRQRSKTARKGQFSGGLEGTEPIHLKYHTATHLLGAALRKVLKAPDLQQHGSNITAERLRFDFNHDKLTSEEKQAVEDQVNAWIDADLPVSYRVYPTDEALKMGAIGAFGERYGKEVKVYSIGEGENRVSFEVCGGPHVEYTGTLAEGGKRFKITKEESSSAGIRRIKAVLK
;
A
#
# COMPACT_ATOMS: atom_id res chain seq x y z
N MET A 1 28.08 11.24 -8.06
CA MET A 1 26.88 11.59 -8.84
C MET A 1 25.68 11.51 -7.92
N ASN A 2 24.68 12.38 -8.05
CA ASN A 2 23.48 12.30 -7.21
C ASN A 2 22.39 11.38 -7.83
N ALA A 3 21.36 11.03 -7.08
CA ALA A 3 20.34 10.08 -7.55
C ALA A 3 19.55 10.58 -8.78
N GLN A 4 19.20 11.87 -8.83
CA GLN A 4 18.49 12.45 -9.98
C GLN A 4 19.34 12.36 -11.26
N GLU A 5 20.64 12.66 -11.16
CA GLU A 5 21.59 12.52 -12.27
C GLU A 5 21.74 11.07 -12.72
N ILE A 6 21.81 10.12 -11.78
CA ILE A 6 21.88 8.68 -12.06
C ILE A 6 20.64 8.23 -12.83
N ARG A 7 19.44 8.57 -12.35
CA ARG A 7 18.17 8.25 -13.02
C ARG A 7 18.16 8.77 -14.46
N LYS A 8 18.46 10.05 -14.63
CA LYS A 8 18.47 10.69 -15.95
C LYS A 8 19.44 10.00 -16.90
N LYS A 9 20.70 9.79 -16.46
CA LYS A 9 21.73 9.16 -17.28
C LYS A 9 21.40 7.71 -17.61
N TYR A 10 20.75 6.98 -16.70
CA TYR A 10 20.29 5.63 -16.95
C TYR A 10 19.27 5.58 -18.09
N LEU A 11 18.25 6.43 -18.04
CA LEU A 11 17.23 6.52 -19.10
C LEU A 11 17.83 6.95 -20.44
N GLU A 12 18.74 7.94 -20.44
CA GLU A 12 19.47 8.37 -21.64
C GLU A 12 20.34 7.24 -22.21
N PHE A 13 21.00 6.46 -21.35
CA PHE A 13 21.80 5.30 -21.74
C PHE A 13 20.93 4.21 -22.37
N CYS A 14 19.78 3.87 -21.76
CA CYS A 14 18.83 2.92 -22.32
C CYS A 14 18.30 3.39 -23.68
N GLN A 15 17.96 4.68 -23.83
CA GLN A 15 17.53 5.27 -25.10
C GLN A 15 18.60 5.20 -26.19
N LYS A 16 19.85 5.55 -25.86
CA LYS A 16 20.99 5.42 -26.77
C LYS A 16 21.17 3.97 -27.23
N ASN A 17 20.89 3.02 -26.34
CA ASN A 17 20.88 1.59 -26.64
C ASN A 17 19.57 1.09 -27.26
N GLY A 18 18.67 1.98 -27.71
CA GLY A 18 17.47 1.63 -28.47
C GLY A 18 16.26 1.18 -27.65
N HIS A 19 16.22 1.46 -26.34
CA HIS A 19 15.02 1.24 -25.53
C HIS A 19 14.06 2.42 -25.66
N THR A 20 12.76 2.14 -25.72
CA THR A 20 11.73 3.16 -25.56
C THR A 20 11.51 3.44 -24.08
N VAL A 21 11.68 4.69 -23.66
CA VAL A 21 11.35 5.09 -22.28
C VAL A 21 9.84 5.19 -22.12
N ILE A 22 9.29 4.43 -21.18
CA ILE A 22 7.87 4.44 -20.83
C ILE A 22 7.64 5.21 -19.52
N LYS A 23 6.38 5.58 -19.27
CA LYS A 23 6.00 6.22 -18.00
C LYS A 23 5.88 5.14 -16.93
N ARG A 24 6.22 5.50 -15.68
CA ARG A 24 5.92 4.66 -14.52
C ARG A 24 4.44 4.28 -14.48
N ALA A 25 4.14 3.07 -14.05
CA ALA A 25 2.82 2.69 -13.58
C ALA A 25 2.52 3.35 -12.22
N PRO A 26 1.23 3.60 -11.90
CA PRO A 26 0.85 4.05 -10.55
C PRO A 26 1.15 2.96 -9.52
N LEU A 27 1.39 3.35 -8.27
CA LEU A 27 1.55 2.43 -7.14
C LEU A 27 0.32 1.56 -6.90
N ILE A 28 -0.86 1.97 -7.36
CA ILE A 28 -2.11 1.24 -7.22
C ILE A 28 -2.61 0.83 -8.61
N LEU A 29 -2.56 -0.46 -8.91
CA LEU A 29 -3.11 -1.01 -10.15
C LEU A 29 -4.58 -1.38 -9.94
N HIS A 30 -5.50 -0.70 -10.61
CA HIS A 30 -6.95 -0.91 -10.42
C HIS A 30 -7.46 -2.30 -10.86
N ASN A 31 -6.68 -3.04 -11.66
CA ASN A 31 -7.10 -4.31 -12.26
C ASN A 31 -6.18 -5.49 -11.88
N ASP A 32 -5.32 -5.34 -10.86
CA ASP A 32 -4.47 -6.42 -10.37
C ASP A 32 -5.04 -6.97 -9.05
N PRO A 33 -5.66 -8.17 -9.06
CA PRO A 33 -6.20 -8.78 -7.85
C PRO A 33 -5.14 -9.45 -6.98
N THR A 34 -3.88 -9.52 -7.43
CA THR A 34 -2.84 -10.34 -6.80
C THR A 34 -2.01 -9.58 -5.78
N THR A 35 -1.91 -8.25 -5.90
CA THR A 35 -1.11 -7.41 -5.01
C THR A 35 -1.83 -6.09 -4.69
N LEU A 36 -1.53 -5.50 -3.53
CA LEU A 36 -2.08 -4.20 -3.16
C LEU A 36 -1.36 -3.03 -3.84
N PHE A 37 -0.07 -3.20 -4.14
CA PHE A 37 0.79 -2.16 -4.68
C PHE A 37 1.74 -2.71 -5.74
N THR A 38 2.17 -1.83 -6.64
CA THR A 38 3.30 -2.11 -7.55
C THR A 38 4.59 -2.24 -6.75
N GLY A 39 5.13 -3.46 -6.66
CA GLY A 39 6.35 -3.79 -5.91
C GLY A 39 7.62 -3.94 -6.75
N SER A 40 7.47 -3.97 -8.09
CA SER A 40 8.54 -4.05 -9.08
C SER A 40 8.15 -3.42 -10.42
N GLY A 41 9.14 -3.05 -11.24
CA GLY A 41 8.92 -2.55 -12.60
C GLY A 41 8.36 -3.60 -13.57
N MET A 42 8.66 -4.87 -13.32
CA MET A 42 8.16 -6.01 -14.10
C MET A 42 6.63 -6.17 -14.01
N GLN A 43 6.05 -5.91 -12.83
CA GLN A 43 4.65 -6.21 -12.54
C GLN A 43 3.65 -5.65 -13.57
N PRO A 44 3.69 -4.35 -13.96
CA PRO A 44 2.83 -3.83 -15.02
C PRO A 44 3.13 -4.39 -16.42
N LEU A 45 4.27 -5.08 -16.59
CA LEU A 45 4.75 -5.63 -17.86
C LEU A 45 4.54 -7.14 -18.02
N LEU A 46 4.03 -7.81 -16.98
CA LEU A 46 3.85 -9.27 -16.95
C LEU A 46 3.13 -9.84 -18.19
N PRO A 47 2.03 -9.27 -18.71
CA PRO A 47 1.36 -9.81 -19.91
C PRO A 47 2.27 -9.86 -21.14
N TYR A 48 3.19 -8.90 -21.26
CA TYR A 48 4.09 -8.79 -22.41
C TYR A 48 5.29 -9.73 -22.28
N LEU A 49 5.78 -9.93 -21.06
CA LEU A 49 6.81 -10.93 -20.76
C LEU A 49 6.29 -12.37 -21.01
N LEU A 50 4.98 -12.59 -20.89
CA LEU A 50 4.30 -13.83 -21.28
C LEU A 50 4.09 -13.99 -22.80
N GLY A 51 4.48 -12.99 -23.60
CA GLY A 51 4.48 -13.05 -25.05
C GLY A 51 3.44 -12.20 -25.76
N GLN A 52 2.65 -11.37 -25.04
CA GLN A 52 1.88 -10.31 -25.69
C GLN A 52 2.82 -9.24 -26.24
N ASP A 53 2.48 -8.62 -27.37
CA ASP A 53 3.27 -7.53 -27.92
C ASP A 53 2.96 -6.22 -27.18
N HIS A 54 3.99 -5.53 -26.71
CA HIS A 54 3.84 -4.22 -26.07
C HIS A 54 3.72 -3.12 -27.15
N PRO A 55 2.78 -2.16 -27.02
CA PRO A 55 2.52 -1.14 -28.05
C PRO A 55 3.69 -0.18 -28.32
N LYS A 56 4.71 -0.17 -27.43
CA LYS A 56 5.92 0.66 -27.57
C LYS A 56 7.15 -0.12 -28.05
N GLY A 57 6.96 -1.36 -28.49
CA GLY A 57 8.03 -2.23 -28.98
C GLY A 57 8.56 -3.20 -27.92
N THR A 58 9.66 -3.85 -28.26
CA THR A 58 10.25 -5.01 -27.56
C THR A 58 11.37 -4.66 -26.59
N LYS A 59 11.79 -3.39 -26.56
CA LYS A 59 12.83 -2.86 -25.67
C LYS A 59 12.29 -1.65 -24.91
N LEU A 60 12.12 -1.79 -23.61
CA LEU A 60 11.50 -0.77 -22.77
C LEU A 60 12.44 -0.38 -21.63
N ALA A 61 12.31 0.83 -21.11
CA ALA A 61 13.00 1.28 -19.91
C ALA A 61 12.17 2.31 -19.14
N ASP A 62 12.32 2.36 -17.82
CA ASP A 62 11.71 3.39 -16.98
C ASP A 62 12.44 3.57 -15.63
N SER A 63 11.87 4.43 -14.79
CA SER A 63 12.14 4.53 -13.35
C SER A 63 10.82 4.29 -12.64
N GLN A 64 10.54 3.04 -12.28
CA GLN A 64 9.28 2.65 -11.64
C GLN A 64 9.34 2.96 -10.14
N THR A 65 8.38 3.73 -9.66
CA THR A 65 8.17 3.88 -8.21
C THR A 65 7.55 2.59 -7.65
N CYS A 66 8.14 2.04 -6.61
CA CYS A 66 7.73 0.78 -5.99
C CYS A 66 7.36 0.98 -4.51
N LEU A 67 6.43 0.17 -4.01
CA LEU A 67 6.12 0.11 -2.59
C LEU A 67 6.15 -1.33 -2.07
N ARG A 68 6.97 -1.57 -1.03
CA ARG A 68 7.05 -2.82 -0.28
C ARG A 68 6.68 -2.57 1.17
N ALA A 69 5.46 -2.98 1.54
CA ALA A 69 4.96 -2.81 2.90
C ALA A 69 5.49 -3.86 3.90
N GLN A 70 6.17 -4.89 3.40
CA GLN A 70 6.75 -5.97 4.20
C GLN A 70 7.94 -5.47 5.01
N ASP A 71 8.77 -4.62 4.39
CA ASP A 71 10.00 -4.06 4.94
C ASP A 71 9.75 -2.95 5.96
N ILE A 72 8.49 -2.67 6.32
CA ILE A 72 8.15 -1.52 7.17
C ILE A 72 8.87 -1.59 8.51
N GLU A 73 9.00 -2.76 9.12
CA GLU A 73 9.68 -2.89 10.42
C GLU A 73 11.19 -2.68 10.35
N ASP A 74 11.81 -2.98 9.20
CA ASP A 74 13.25 -2.84 8.98
C ASP A 74 13.66 -1.39 8.66
N VAL A 75 12.71 -0.55 8.20
CA VAL A 75 12.96 0.88 7.99
C VAL A 75 13.39 1.54 9.30
N GLY A 76 14.54 2.22 9.25
CA GLY A 76 15.23 2.78 10.41
C GLY A 76 16.70 2.35 10.43
N ASP A 77 17.00 1.22 9.80
CA ASP A 77 18.36 0.82 9.46
C ASP A 77 18.95 1.68 8.32
N ASN A 78 20.13 1.32 7.83
CA ASN A 78 20.85 2.13 6.83
C ASN A 78 20.44 1.87 5.36
N ARG A 79 19.53 0.92 5.05
CA ARG A 79 19.32 0.48 3.66
C ARG A 79 17.91 0.06 3.26
N HIS A 80 17.01 -0.19 4.21
CA HIS A 80 15.63 -0.57 3.95
C HIS A 80 14.73 0.66 3.82
N THR A 81 13.84 0.59 2.83
CA THR A 81 12.87 1.63 2.49
C THR A 81 11.57 0.97 2.06
N THR A 82 10.43 1.48 2.51
CA THR A 82 9.12 1.00 2.02
C THR A 82 8.82 1.51 0.63
N PHE A 83 9.36 2.67 0.25
CA PHE A 83 9.21 3.25 -1.07
C PHE A 83 10.58 3.49 -1.69
N PHE A 84 10.76 3.11 -2.94
CA PHE A 84 11.99 3.28 -3.69
C PHE A 84 11.72 3.35 -5.18
N GLU A 85 12.72 3.75 -5.95
CA GLU A 85 12.66 3.73 -7.40
C GLU A 85 13.50 2.58 -7.96
N MET A 86 12.84 1.74 -8.76
CA MET A 86 13.47 0.67 -9.50
C MET A 86 13.74 1.16 -10.92
N LEU A 87 15.02 1.39 -11.24
CA LEU A 87 15.47 1.57 -12.62
C LEU A 87 15.23 0.27 -13.38
N GLY A 88 14.41 0.34 -14.43
CA GLY A 88 13.99 -0.84 -15.18
C GLY A 88 14.46 -0.79 -16.62
N ASN A 89 14.88 -1.94 -17.14
CA ASN A 89 14.93 -2.16 -18.59
C ASN A 89 14.53 -3.59 -18.95
N TRP A 90 13.79 -3.72 -20.04
CA TRP A 90 13.20 -4.98 -20.46
C TRP A 90 13.52 -5.32 -21.91
N SER A 91 13.86 -6.58 -22.13
CA SER A 91 13.96 -7.20 -23.45
C SER A 91 12.85 -8.22 -23.61
N MET A 92 12.06 -8.10 -24.67
CA MET A 92 11.01 -9.07 -25.02
C MET A 92 11.45 -9.95 -26.21
N GLY A 93 12.63 -10.57 -26.08
CA GLY A 93 13.21 -11.46 -27.10
C GLY A 93 14.23 -10.83 -28.06
N GLU A 94 14.71 -9.61 -27.80
CA GLU A 94 15.68 -8.93 -28.68
C GLU A 94 17.14 -9.18 -28.30
N TYR A 95 17.43 -9.11 -27.01
CA TYR A 95 18.73 -9.40 -26.41
C TYR A 95 18.55 -10.19 -25.11
N PHE A 96 19.65 -10.73 -24.58
CA PHE A 96 19.64 -11.57 -23.38
C PHE A 96 20.85 -11.26 -22.49
N LYS A 97 21.41 -12.28 -21.83
CA LYS A 97 22.48 -12.17 -20.82
C LYS A 97 23.67 -11.31 -21.22
N ARG A 98 24.28 -11.57 -22.38
CA ARG A 98 25.52 -10.89 -22.80
C ARG A 98 25.35 -9.37 -22.85
N GLN A 99 24.38 -8.89 -23.62
CA GLN A 99 24.15 -7.45 -23.75
C GLN A 99 23.72 -6.83 -22.41
N GLN A 100 22.84 -7.51 -21.66
CA GLN A 100 22.36 -7.00 -20.39
C GLN A 100 23.51 -6.80 -19.37
N ILE A 101 24.34 -7.82 -19.18
CA ILE A 101 25.49 -7.78 -18.26
C ILE A 101 26.52 -6.74 -18.70
N GLU A 102 26.88 -6.71 -20.00
CA GLU A 102 27.84 -5.73 -20.52
C GLU A 102 27.34 -4.28 -20.34
N TRP A 103 26.07 -4.02 -20.65
CA TRP A 103 25.48 -2.69 -20.52
C TRP A 103 25.35 -2.24 -19.07
N PHE A 104 24.91 -3.11 -18.16
CA PHE A 104 24.78 -2.71 -16.76
C PHE A 104 26.15 -2.46 -16.13
N PHE A 105 27.15 -3.30 -16.43
CA PHE A 105 28.51 -3.07 -15.96
C PHE A 105 29.15 -1.80 -16.53
N GLU A 106 28.93 -1.50 -17.82
CA GLU A 106 29.33 -0.23 -18.44
C GLU A 106 28.66 0.95 -17.74
N PHE A 107 27.35 0.88 -17.49
CA PHE A 107 26.63 1.94 -16.79
C PHE A 107 27.21 2.20 -15.40
N LEU A 108 27.45 1.16 -14.60
CA LEU A 108 28.01 1.32 -13.25
C LEU A 108 29.43 1.89 -13.28
N THR A 109 30.30 1.38 -14.14
CA THR A 109 31.74 1.71 -14.11
C THR A 109 32.11 2.96 -14.91
N GLU A 110 31.49 3.17 -16.07
CA GLU A 110 31.82 4.29 -16.97
C GLU A 110 30.91 5.50 -16.79
N ILE A 111 29.63 5.28 -16.48
CA ILE A 111 28.65 6.37 -16.41
C ILE A 111 28.51 6.85 -14.97
N VAL A 112 28.20 5.96 -14.03
CA VAL A 112 28.10 6.28 -12.60
C VAL A 112 29.50 6.53 -12.01
N GLY A 113 30.49 5.76 -12.45
CA GLY A 113 31.89 5.88 -12.03
C GLY A 113 32.23 5.05 -10.78
N LEU A 114 31.53 3.94 -10.55
CA LEU A 114 31.81 3.03 -9.44
C LEU A 114 33.14 2.30 -9.66
N ASP A 115 33.89 2.07 -8.58
CA ASP A 115 35.11 1.26 -8.63
C ASP A 115 34.77 -0.21 -8.92
N PRO A 116 35.21 -0.79 -10.05
CA PRO A 116 34.93 -2.18 -10.38
C PRO A 116 35.51 -3.18 -9.37
N HIS A 117 36.52 -2.81 -8.57
CA HIS A 117 37.07 -3.68 -7.52
C HIS A 117 36.10 -3.88 -6.34
N LYS A 118 35.14 -2.98 -6.17
CA LYS A 118 34.07 -3.07 -5.16
C LYS A 118 32.82 -3.75 -5.68
N ILE A 119 32.77 -4.17 -6.95
CA ILE A 119 31.62 -4.85 -7.55
C ILE A 119 31.78 -6.36 -7.42
N TYR A 120 30.75 -7.00 -6.87
CA TYR A 120 30.62 -8.44 -6.70
C TYR A 120 29.31 -8.90 -7.32
N VAL A 121 29.23 -10.16 -7.74
CA VAL A 121 28.02 -10.67 -8.42
C VAL A 121 27.66 -12.07 -7.95
N SER A 122 26.39 -12.40 -8.05
CA SER A 122 25.87 -13.75 -7.84
C SER A 122 25.26 -14.33 -9.11
N CYS A 123 25.18 -15.66 -9.20
CA CYS A 123 24.58 -16.41 -10.31
C CYS A 123 23.87 -17.66 -9.79
N PHE A 124 22.87 -18.16 -10.53
CA PHE A 124 22.12 -19.36 -10.16
C PHE A 124 22.94 -20.66 -10.26
N ILE A 125 22.98 -21.45 -9.19
CA ILE A 125 23.75 -22.71 -9.11
C ILE A 125 23.13 -23.86 -9.92
N GLY A 126 21.88 -23.72 -10.37
CA GLY A 126 21.14 -24.78 -11.06
C GLY A 126 20.22 -25.55 -10.12
N ASP A 127 19.34 -26.34 -10.71
CA ASP A 127 18.50 -27.29 -9.98
C ASP A 127 18.33 -28.58 -10.81
N GLU A 128 19.05 -29.64 -10.38
CA GLU A 128 19.03 -30.93 -11.08
C GLU A 128 17.64 -31.59 -11.03
N LYS A 129 16.88 -31.38 -9.94
CA LYS A 129 15.54 -31.96 -9.75
C LYS A 129 14.58 -31.58 -10.87
N ASN A 130 14.64 -30.33 -11.33
CA ASN A 130 13.77 -29.80 -12.38
C ASN A 130 14.47 -29.68 -13.76
N ASN A 131 15.66 -30.28 -13.92
CA ASN A 131 16.49 -30.19 -15.14
C ASN A 131 16.84 -28.75 -15.54
N ILE A 132 17.09 -27.88 -14.55
CA ILE A 132 17.50 -26.50 -14.78
C ILE A 132 19.03 -26.43 -14.59
N PRO A 133 19.80 -26.13 -15.64
CA PRO A 133 21.25 -26.08 -15.54
C PRO A 133 21.71 -24.86 -14.73
N ARG A 134 22.94 -24.97 -14.21
CA ARG A 134 23.67 -23.84 -13.63
C ARG A 134 23.85 -22.70 -14.63
N ASP A 135 23.83 -21.46 -14.17
CA ASP A 135 24.04 -20.29 -15.02
C ASP A 135 25.52 -19.97 -15.28
N ASP A 136 26.23 -20.91 -15.91
CA ASP A 136 27.63 -20.72 -16.33
C ASP A 136 27.77 -19.64 -17.41
N GLU A 137 26.73 -19.40 -18.21
CA GLU A 137 26.73 -18.36 -19.25
C GLU A 137 26.90 -16.97 -18.62
N ALA A 138 26.08 -16.63 -17.61
CA ALA A 138 26.19 -15.36 -16.91
C ALA A 138 27.55 -15.22 -16.21
N ALA A 139 28.01 -16.27 -15.52
CA ALA A 139 29.30 -16.26 -14.83
C ALA A 139 30.48 -15.99 -15.79
N GLN A 140 30.50 -16.62 -16.97
CA GLN A 140 31.54 -16.40 -17.98
C GLN A 140 31.53 -14.96 -18.51
N ILE A 141 30.35 -14.40 -18.79
CA ILE A 141 30.23 -13.00 -19.24
C ILE A 141 30.74 -12.05 -18.14
N TRP A 142 30.42 -12.32 -16.88
CA TRP A 142 30.95 -11.57 -15.74
C TRP A 142 32.48 -11.62 -15.65
N GLN A 143 33.08 -12.81 -15.79
CA GLN A 143 34.54 -12.94 -15.84
C GLN A 143 35.15 -12.12 -16.97
N GLU A 144 34.53 -12.09 -18.16
CA GLU A 144 35.00 -11.30 -19.30
C GLU A 144 34.95 -9.79 -18.99
N VAL A 145 33.87 -9.26 -18.42
CA VAL A 145 33.77 -7.81 -18.12
C VAL A 145 34.70 -7.39 -16.99
N PHE A 146 34.91 -8.24 -15.98
CA PHE A 146 35.93 -8.01 -14.94
C PHE A 146 37.36 -8.07 -15.52
N ALA A 147 37.65 -9.02 -16.40
CA ALA A 147 38.96 -9.13 -17.04
C ALA A 147 39.29 -7.90 -17.90
N LYS A 148 38.29 -7.30 -18.56
CA LYS A 148 38.43 -6.00 -19.27
C LYS A 148 38.86 -4.86 -18.34
N LYS A 149 38.63 -4.99 -17.02
CA LYS A 149 39.09 -4.06 -15.96
C LYS A 149 40.36 -4.52 -15.24
N GLY A 150 41.01 -5.60 -15.70
CA GLY A 150 42.20 -6.15 -15.06
C GLY A 150 41.90 -6.90 -13.76
N ILE A 151 40.66 -7.33 -13.54
CA ILE A 151 40.23 -8.01 -12.32
C ILE A 151 40.08 -9.51 -12.61
N GLU A 152 40.82 -10.33 -11.87
CA GLU A 152 40.60 -11.77 -11.85
C GLU A 152 39.37 -12.09 -10.99
N ALA A 153 38.31 -12.59 -11.63
CA ALA A 153 37.04 -12.90 -10.97
C ALA A 153 36.95 -14.41 -10.66
N LYS A 154 37.43 -14.78 -9.46
CA LYS A 154 37.32 -16.14 -8.93
C LYS A 154 35.85 -16.49 -8.67
N ILE A 155 35.43 -17.67 -9.14
CA ILE A 155 34.11 -18.25 -8.87
C ILE A 155 34.14 -19.03 -7.55
N VAL A 156 33.10 -18.88 -6.73
CA VAL A 156 32.89 -19.63 -5.49
C VAL A 156 31.45 -20.12 -5.45
N GLU A 157 31.26 -21.40 -5.12
CA GLU A 157 29.92 -21.99 -4.95
C GLU A 157 29.62 -22.07 -3.45
N LEU A 158 28.56 -21.37 -3.02
CA LEU A 158 28.14 -21.32 -1.62
C LEU A 158 26.83 -22.05 -1.38
N ASP A 159 26.05 -22.33 -2.42
CA ASP A 159 24.71 -22.94 -2.37
C ASP A 159 23.68 -22.04 -1.68
N SER A 160 23.88 -21.60 -0.44
CA SER A 160 22.91 -20.74 0.26
C SER A 160 23.58 -19.62 1.05
N ALA A 161 22.81 -18.59 1.42
CA ALA A 161 23.28 -17.55 2.33
C ALA A 161 23.80 -18.13 3.65
N GLU A 162 23.11 -19.11 4.25
CA GLU A 162 23.51 -19.71 5.53
C GLU A 162 24.83 -20.51 5.46
N ASN A 163 25.21 -20.98 4.28
CA ASN A 163 26.53 -21.56 4.03
C ASN A 163 27.58 -20.47 3.79
N GLY A 164 27.20 -19.38 3.12
CA GLY A 164 27.99 -18.16 3.03
C GLY A 164 28.42 -17.63 4.40
N ASP A 165 27.49 -17.56 5.36
CA ASP A 165 27.76 -17.12 6.74
C ASP A 165 28.84 -17.97 7.43
N LYS A 166 29.05 -19.22 7.00
CA LYS A 166 30.05 -20.14 7.57
C LYS A 166 31.38 -20.09 6.82
N LEU A 167 31.33 -19.97 5.50
CA LEU A 167 32.48 -20.15 4.60
C LEU A 167 33.13 -18.83 4.14
N GLY A 168 32.34 -17.75 4.09
CA GLY A 168 32.76 -16.43 3.67
C GLY A 168 33.17 -16.33 2.19
N MET A 169 33.80 -15.20 1.85
CA MET A 169 34.18 -14.84 0.48
C MET A 169 35.10 -15.85 -0.22
N GLN A 170 36.01 -16.53 0.49
CA GLN A 170 37.05 -17.41 -0.09
C GLN A 170 37.87 -16.79 -1.24
N GLY A 171 38.04 -15.45 -1.22
CA GLY A 171 38.67 -14.68 -2.31
C GLY A 171 37.85 -14.63 -3.61
N GLY A 172 36.59 -15.02 -3.56
CA GLY A 172 35.64 -15.00 -4.67
C GLY A 172 35.20 -13.61 -5.08
N ARG A 173 34.70 -13.51 -6.31
CA ARG A 173 34.05 -12.31 -6.87
C ARG A 173 32.70 -12.63 -7.53
N ILE A 174 32.55 -13.85 -8.02
CA ILE A 174 31.32 -14.40 -8.59
C ILE A 174 30.88 -15.54 -7.68
N PHE A 175 29.65 -15.50 -7.19
CA PHE A 175 29.14 -16.45 -6.20
C PHE A 175 27.93 -17.20 -6.72
N PHE A 176 27.92 -18.53 -6.59
CA PHE A 176 26.76 -19.33 -6.95
C PHE A 176 25.90 -19.64 -5.73
N TYR A 177 24.61 -19.30 -5.82
CA TYR A 177 23.58 -19.61 -4.83
C TYR A 177 22.37 -20.31 -5.48
N ASN A 178 21.53 -20.92 -4.64
CA ASN A 178 20.36 -21.68 -5.02
C ASN A 178 19.14 -20.79 -5.29
N ASP A 179 17.96 -21.38 -5.29
CA ASP A 179 16.73 -20.74 -5.74
C ASP A 179 16.12 -19.78 -4.72
N LYS A 180 16.70 -19.66 -3.52
CA LYS A 180 16.31 -18.62 -2.57
C LYS A 180 16.93 -17.27 -2.93
N GLU A 181 18.14 -17.26 -3.48
CA GLU A 181 18.91 -16.05 -3.76
C GLU A 181 19.04 -15.76 -5.25
N ASN A 182 19.08 -16.78 -6.13
CA ASN A 182 19.30 -16.59 -7.57
C ASN A 182 18.25 -17.24 -8.48
N TRP A 183 17.01 -17.26 -8.03
CA TRP A 183 15.88 -17.63 -8.89
C TRP A 183 14.74 -16.66 -8.71
N TRP A 184 14.23 -16.15 -9.83
CA TRP A 184 13.12 -15.23 -9.82
C TRP A 184 11.84 -15.87 -10.33
N SER A 185 10.80 -15.76 -9.51
CA SER A 185 9.39 -15.90 -9.89
C SER A 185 8.52 -15.06 -8.98
N ARG A 186 7.25 -14.82 -9.34
CA ARG A 186 6.29 -14.17 -8.42
C ARG A 186 6.02 -14.97 -7.15
N GLY A 187 6.34 -16.26 -7.14
CA GLY A 187 6.22 -17.13 -5.96
C GLY A 187 7.50 -17.23 -5.14
N GLY A 188 8.58 -16.56 -5.53
CA GLY A 188 9.92 -16.78 -4.98
C GLY A 188 10.61 -17.96 -5.66
N GLY A 189 10.94 -19.00 -4.91
CA GLY A 189 11.71 -20.15 -5.38
C GLY A 189 11.02 -21.02 -6.45
N ILE A 190 11.72 -22.08 -6.85
CA ILE A 190 11.32 -22.97 -7.94
C ILE A 190 10.01 -23.69 -7.61
N ASP A 191 9.93 -24.29 -6.42
CA ASP A 191 8.77 -25.10 -6.02
C ASP A 191 7.50 -24.25 -5.79
N SER A 192 7.63 -22.95 -5.53
CA SER A 192 6.53 -21.99 -5.34
C SER A 192 6.21 -21.16 -6.58
N THR A 193 6.97 -21.30 -7.67
CA THR A 193 6.72 -20.60 -8.93
C THR A 193 5.28 -20.86 -9.43
N PRO A 194 4.45 -19.84 -9.68
CA PRO A 194 3.08 -20.04 -10.14
C PRO A 194 3.02 -20.73 -11.51
N ILE A 195 1.99 -21.54 -11.72
CA ILE A 195 1.75 -22.21 -13.00
C ILE A 195 1.54 -21.15 -14.10
N GLY A 196 2.24 -21.31 -15.22
CA GLY A 196 2.14 -20.46 -16.39
C GLY A 196 2.95 -19.15 -16.33
N ASP A 197 3.48 -18.78 -15.17
CA ASP A 197 4.28 -17.57 -15.01
C ASP A 197 5.64 -17.67 -15.71
N PRO A 198 6.19 -16.55 -16.22
CA PRO A 198 7.57 -16.52 -16.67
C PRO A 198 8.50 -16.50 -15.45
N CYS A 199 9.58 -17.26 -15.51
CA CYS A 199 10.58 -17.38 -14.45
C CYS A 199 11.96 -17.68 -15.04
N GLY A 200 12.99 -17.58 -14.21
CA GLY A 200 14.34 -17.92 -14.63
C GLY A 200 15.40 -17.65 -13.59
N PRO A 201 16.65 -18.04 -13.90
CA PRO A 201 17.80 -17.66 -13.08
C PRO A 201 17.96 -16.14 -13.13
N ASP A 202 18.54 -15.61 -12.08
CA ASP A 202 18.97 -14.23 -12.06
C ASP A 202 20.46 -14.11 -11.70
N SER A 203 20.97 -12.89 -11.88
CA SER A 203 22.31 -12.52 -11.46
C SER A 203 22.25 -11.15 -10.79
N GLU A 204 22.57 -11.13 -9.51
CA GLU A 204 22.54 -9.92 -8.70
C GLU A 204 23.92 -9.28 -8.64
N VAL A 205 23.95 -7.96 -8.51
CA VAL A 205 25.16 -7.14 -8.46
C VAL A 205 25.20 -6.42 -7.13
N PHE A 206 26.31 -6.58 -6.41
CA PHE A 206 26.54 -6.04 -5.08
C PHE A 206 27.69 -5.04 -5.10
N TYR A 207 27.57 -4.00 -4.28
CA TYR A 207 28.64 -3.06 -3.99
C TYR A 207 29.19 -3.29 -2.58
N ASP A 208 30.52 -3.35 -2.45
CA ASP A 208 31.24 -3.53 -1.19
C ASP A 208 31.61 -2.18 -0.56
N PHE A 209 30.98 -1.85 0.56
CA PHE A 209 31.29 -0.66 1.35
C PHE A 209 32.51 -0.83 2.26
N GLY A 210 33.04 -2.06 2.39
CA GLY A 210 34.23 -2.38 3.16
C GLY A 210 33.96 -3.11 4.48
N GLU A 211 34.99 -3.83 4.95
CA GLU A 211 34.95 -4.71 6.12
C GLU A 211 34.47 -4.01 7.41
N GLN A 212 34.72 -2.71 7.56
CA GLN A 212 34.29 -1.93 8.72
C GLN A 212 32.77 -1.84 8.88
N HIS A 213 32.00 -2.19 7.83
CA HIS A 213 30.55 -2.24 7.87
C HIS A 213 30.01 -3.67 8.03
N HIS A 214 30.90 -4.66 8.21
CA HIS A 214 30.47 -6.03 8.47
C HIS A 214 30.08 -6.23 9.94
N ASP A 215 28.87 -6.72 10.19
CA ASP A 215 28.44 -7.14 11.51
C ASP A 215 28.69 -8.64 11.69
N ALA A 216 29.59 -8.98 12.62
CA ALA A 216 30.01 -10.34 12.89
C ALA A 216 28.88 -11.24 13.43
N SER A 217 27.74 -10.68 13.87
CA SER A 217 26.57 -11.49 14.26
C SER A 217 25.98 -12.27 13.08
N PHE A 218 26.23 -11.82 11.84
CA PHE A 218 25.81 -12.50 10.61
C PHE A 218 26.88 -13.46 10.07
N GLY A 219 27.85 -13.87 10.88
CA GLY A 219 28.88 -14.82 10.46
C GLY A 219 29.97 -14.20 9.59
N GLN A 220 30.47 -14.95 8.61
CA GLN A 220 31.49 -14.52 7.65
C GLN A 220 30.88 -13.65 6.55
N ALA A 221 31.62 -12.64 6.08
CA ALA A 221 31.15 -11.79 5.01
C ALA A 221 31.02 -12.54 3.67
N HIS A 222 29.88 -12.35 2.99
CA HIS A 222 29.63 -12.75 1.60
C HIS A 222 28.53 -11.85 0.98
N PRO A 223 28.34 -11.83 -0.35
CA PRO A 223 27.41 -10.88 -0.98
C PRO A 223 25.96 -11.02 -0.53
N ALA A 224 25.46 -12.24 -0.37
CA ALA A 224 24.11 -12.52 0.13
C ALA A 224 23.95 -12.40 1.67
N SER A 225 24.94 -11.84 2.38
CA SER A 225 24.85 -11.65 3.83
C SER A 225 24.00 -10.42 4.15
N ASP A 226 23.13 -10.49 5.16
CA ASP A 226 22.31 -9.36 5.63
C ASP A 226 23.14 -8.24 6.32
N SER A 227 24.43 -8.50 6.51
CA SER A 227 25.41 -7.58 7.07
C SER A 227 25.57 -6.27 6.27
N GLY A 228 25.99 -5.17 6.92
CA GLY A 228 26.20 -3.81 6.37
C GLY A 228 27.20 -3.65 5.24
N ARG A 229 28.02 -4.66 4.96
CA ARG A 229 29.15 -4.56 4.03
C ARG A 229 28.71 -4.58 2.57
N PHE A 230 27.88 -5.54 2.18
CA PHE A 230 27.42 -5.71 0.80
C PHE A 230 26.00 -5.17 0.64
N MET A 231 25.77 -4.50 -0.48
CA MET A 231 24.44 -4.02 -0.84
C MET A 231 24.16 -4.34 -2.29
N GLU A 232 23.08 -5.08 -2.51
CA GLU A 232 22.58 -5.38 -3.85
C GLU A 232 22.08 -4.09 -4.51
N ILE A 233 22.73 -3.69 -5.61
CA ILE A 233 22.45 -2.46 -6.37
C ILE A 233 21.72 -2.74 -7.69
N GLY A 234 21.57 -4.00 -8.09
CA GLY A 234 20.70 -4.39 -9.19
C GLY A 234 20.61 -5.89 -9.38
N ASN A 235 19.48 -6.33 -9.90
CA ASN A 235 19.16 -7.72 -10.19
C ASN A 235 18.79 -7.87 -11.68
N GLN A 236 19.44 -8.82 -12.35
CA GLN A 236 19.23 -9.13 -13.76
C GLN A 236 18.54 -10.48 -13.89
N VAL A 237 17.22 -10.48 -14.08
CA VAL A 237 16.42 -11.69 -14.23
C VAL A 237 16.39 -12.13 -15.69
N PHE A 238 16.82 -13.37 -15.93
CA PHE A 238 16.88 -13.98 -17.26
C PHE A 238 15.70 -14.94 -17.45
N MET A 239 14.50 -14.37 -17.60
CA MET A 239 13.27 -15.14 -17.77
C MET A 239 13.34 -16.01 -19.04
N GLN A 240 13.40 -17.32 -18.85
CA GLN A 240 13.54 -18.27 -19.96
C GLN A 240 12.77 -19.57 -19.74
N TYR A 241 12.06 -19.71 -18.62
CA TYR A 241 11.23 -20.85 -18.28
C TYR A 241 9.79 -20.44 -17.94
N ARG A 242 8.87 -21.38 -18.07
CA ARG A 242 7.55 -21.34 -17.42
C ARG A 242 7.23 -22.67 -16.78
N ARG A 243 6.53 -22.63 -15.65
CA ARG A 243 6.06 -23.84 -14.95
C ARG A 243 4.76 -24.35 -15.57
N LEU A 244 4.69 -25.66 -15.81
CA LEU A 244 3.55 -26.37 -16.39
C LEU A 244 2.61 -26.91 -15.31
N ASP A 245 1.41 -27.33 -15.72
CA ASP A 245 0.38 -27.88 -14.82
C ASP A 245 0.84 -29.14 -14.06
N ASP A 246 1.75 -29.93 -14.65
CA ASP A 246 2.34 -31.13 -14.04
C ASP A 246 3.53 -30.82 -13.11
N GLY A 247 3.84 -29.53 -12.94
CA GLY A 247 4.94 -29.04 -12.12
C GLY A 247 6.29 -28.97 -12.82
N SER A 248 6.42 -29.50 -14.04
CA SER A 248 7.66 -29.41 -14.82
C SER A 248 7.88 -28.02 -15.43
N PHE A 249 9.09 -27.77 -15.93
CA PHE A 249 9.46 -26.49 -16.55
C PHE A 249 9.75 -26.69 -18.03
N GLU A 250 9.29 -25.74 -18.86
CA GLU A 250 9.66 -25.68 -20.27
C GLU A 250 10.20 -24.29 -20.64
N SER A 251 10.94 -24.21 -21.75
CA SER A 251 11.52 -22.95 -22.17
C SER A 251 10.49 -22.00 -22.79
N LEU A 252 10.59 -20.71 -22.47
CA LEU A 252 9.79 -19.67 -23.09
C LEU A 252 10.11 -19.53 -24.58
N LYS A 253 9.08 -19.26 -25.39
CA LYS A 253 9.23 -18.96 -26.83
C LYS A 253 10.12 -17.74 -27.09
N ARG A 254 10.03 -16.74 -26.21
CA ARG A 254 10.86 -15.54 -26.20
C ARG A 254 11.58 -15.52 -24.85
N LYS A 255 12.91 -15.56 -24.87
CA LYS A 255 13.69 -15.33 -23.66
C LYS A 255 13.70 -13.82 -23.38
N ASN A 256 13.36 -13.44 -22.16
CA ASN A 256 13.23 -12.05 -21.79
C ASN A 256 14.32 -11.65 -20.79
N VAL A 257 14.60 -10.36 -20.77
CA VAL A 257 15.37 -9.73 -19.70
C VAL A 257 14.41 -8.88 -18.90
N ASP A 258 14.44 -9.04 -17.59
CA ASP A 258 13.82 -8.16 -16.62
C ASP A 258 14.90 -7.67 -15.67
N PHE A 259 15.30 -6.41 -15.83
CA PHE A 259 16.29 -5.79 -14.97
C PHE A 259 15.62 -4.85 -13.97
N GLY A 260 16.04 -4.94 -12.71
CA GLY A 260 15.68 -4.00 -11.65
C GLY A 260 16.91 -3.49 -10.90
N GLY A 261 17.23 -2.21 -11.05
CA GLY A 261 18.29 -1.52 -10.31
C GLY A 261 17.73 -0.60 -9.25
N GLY A 262 18.13 -0.75 -7.98
CA GLY A 262 17.68 0.15 -6.91
C GLY A 262 18.36 1.52 -7.02
N LEU A 263 17.63 2.56 -7.45
CA LEU A 263 18.19 3.89 -7.67
C LEU A 263 18.86 4.43 -6.40
N GLU A 264 18.19 4.29 -5.26
CA GLU A 264 18.68 4.73 -3.97
C GLU A 264 19.99 4.05 -3.58
N ARG A 265 20.09 2.74 -3.84
CA ARG A 265 21.26 1.93 -3.51
C ARG A 265 22.44 2.24 -4.43
N ILE A 266 22.19 2.42 -5.74
CA ILE A 266 23.22 2.88 -6.68
C ILE A 266 23.73 4.29 -6.29
N ALA A 267 22.83 5.18 -5.87
CA ALA A 267 23.22 6.52 -5.40
C ALA A 267 24.04 6.47 -4.11
N ALA A 268 23.72 5.54 -3.19
CA ALA A 268 24.50 5.30 -1.97
C ALA A 268 25.91 4.80 -2.30
N ALA A 269 26.04 3.85 -3.23
CA ALA A 269 27.32 3.39 -3.77
C ALA A 269 28.11 4.52 -4.44
N ALA A 270 27.45 5.40 -5.19
CA ALA A 270 28.10 6.52 -5.90
C ALA A 270 28.67 7.61 -4.98
N ILE A 271 28.27 7.63 -3.70
CA ILE A 271 28.84 8.50 -2.66
C ILE A 271 29.67 7.70 -1.65
N ASP A 272 29.91 6.42 -1.92
CA ASP A 272 30.64 5.46 -1.07
C ASP A 272 30.13 5.43 0.38
N SER A 273 28.81 5.47 0.56
CA SER A 273 28.17 5.42 1.88
C SER A 273 27.12 4.30 1.94
N PRO A 274 27.17 3.40 2.94
CA PRO A 274 26.16 2.36 3.10
C PRO A 274 24.83 2.91 3.65
N ASP A 275 24.73 4.22 3.91
CA ASP A 275 23.53 4.87 4.43
C ASP A 275 22.73 5.51 3.28
N VAL A 276 21.69 4.80 2.81
CA VAL A 276 20.85 5.25 1.70
C VAL A 276 20.13 6.57 2.01
N PHE A 277 19.98 6.94 3.28
CA PHE A 277 19.31 8.19 3.66
C PHE A 277 20.17 9.44 3.48
N LYS A 278 21.46 9.29 3.17
CA LYS A 278 22.37 10.39 2.84
C LYS A 278 22.34 10.80 1.37
N ILE A 279 21.59 10.10 0.54
CA ILE A 279 21.45 10.44 -0.89
C ILE A 279 20.56 11.67 -1.09
N SER A 280 20.62 12.25 -2.29
CA SER A 280 19.89 13.47 -2.65
C SER A 280 18.36 13.36 -2.64
N LEU A 281 17.77 12.15 -2.63
CA LEU A 281 16.33 11.93 -2.54
C LEU A 281 15.78 11.89 -1.11
N LEU A 282 16.64 11.73 -0.10
CA LEU A 282 16.24 11.57 1.29
C LEU A 282 16.87 12.63 2.19
N TRP A 283 18.14 12.99 1.93
CA TRP A 283 18.88 13.93 2.77
C TRP A 283 18.22 15.30 2.93
N PRO A 284 17.57 15.91 1.90
CA PRO A 284 16.86 17.18 2.09
C PRO A 284 15.67 17.06 3.04
N ILE A 285 15.02 15.90 3.12
CA ILE A 285 13.96 15.62 4.09
C ILE A 285 14.58 15.59 5.50
N ILE A 286 15.68 14.86 5.67
CA ILE A 286 16.44 14.80 6.93
C ILE A 286 16.85 16.21 7.39
N LYS A 287 17.41 17.04 6.50
CA LYS A 287 17.77 18.43 6.81
C LYS A 287 16.58 19.27 7.22
N LYS A 288 15.40 19.06 6.61
CA LYS A 288 14.18 19.73 7.05
C LYS A 288 13.77 19.28 8.45
N LEU A 289 13.92 18.00 8.79
CA LEU A 289 13.63 17.49 10.13
C LEU A 289 14.58 18.09 11.16
N GLU A 290 15.90 18.09 10.93
CA GLU A 290 16.88 18.74 11.81
C GLU A 290 16.52 20.22 12.05
N SER A 291 16.13 20.94 10.99
CA SER A 291 15.71 22.34 11.09
C SER A 291 14.41 22.53 11.89
N LEU A 292 13.50 21.57 11.89
CA LEU A 292 12.22 21.66 12.60
C LEU A 292 12.34 21.25 14.07
N SER A 293 13.19 20.27 14.37
CA SER A 293 13.38 19.74 15.73
C SER A 293 14.48 20.44 16.51
N GLY A 294 15.51 20.94 15.83
CA GLY A 294 16.78 21.32 16.46
C GLY A 294 17.66 20.12 16.84
N GLU A 295 17.23 18.90 16.51
CA GLU A 295 17.97 17.66 16.76
C GLU A 295 18.86 17.30 15.57
N GLU A 296 19.93 16.54 15.83
CA GLU A 296 20.87 16.09 14.79
C GLU A 296 20.53 14.68 14.30
N TYR A 297 20.80 14.41 13.02
CA TYR A 297 20.62 13.08 12.43
C TYR A 297 21.40 11.98 13.16
N ALA A 298 22.63 12.28 13.61
CA ALA A 298 23.48 11.33 14.31
C ALA A 298 22.90 10.83 15.65
N THR A 299 22.11 11.65 16.34
CA THR A 299 21.52 11.30 17.65
C THR A 299 20.11 10.71 17.51
N HIS A 300 19.41 11.00 16.40
CA HIS A 300 18.03 10.56 16.16
C HIS A 300 17.87 9.84 14.81
N THR A 301 18.86 9.01 14.47
CA THR A 301 18.99 8.40 13.14
C THR A 301 17.73 7.62 12.74
N ALA A 302 17.30 6.66 13.56
CA ALA A 302 16.15 5.80 13.23
C ALA A 302 14.86 6.62 13.02
N SER A 303 14.57 7.59 13.90
CA SER A 303 13.38 8.43 13.80
C SER A 303 13.35 9.24 12.51
N MET A 304 14.46 9.87 12.14
CA MET A 304 14.54 10.69 10.92
C MET A 304 14.44 9.83 9.65
N ARG A 305 15.03 8.63 9.65
CA ARG A 305 14.95 7.67 8.55
C ARG A 305 13.52 7.18 8.30
N VAL A 306 12.84 6.73 9.36
CA VAL A 306 11.44 6.26 9.28
C VAL A 306 10.55 7.38 8.75
N ILE A 307 10.71 8.60 9.25
CA ILE A 307 9.94 9.74 8.76
C ILE A 307 10.21 9.99 7.27
N ALA A 308 11.48 10.05 6.87
CA ALA A 308 11.85 10.39 5.51
C ALA A 308 11.28 9.39 4.49
N ASP A 309 11.43 8.09 4.76
CA ASP A 309 10.89 7.03 3.90
C ASP A 309 9.36 7.04 3.85
N HIS A 310 8.70 6.98 5.02
CA HIS A 310 7.25 6.80 5.07
C HIS A 310 6.47 8.00 4.52
N LEU A 311 6.99 9.22 4.68
CA LEU A 311 6.35 10.40 4.09
C LEU A 311 6.54 10.42 2.57
N ARG A 312 7.68 9.96 2.05
CA ARG A 312 7.90 9.81 0.60
C ARG A 312 6.90 8.81 0.01
N ALA A 313 6.73 7.66 0.66
CA ALA A 313 5.72 6.66 0.30
C ALA A 313 4.30 7.23 0.33
N ALA A 314 3.93 7.93 1.41
CA ALA A 314 2.59 8.50 1.56
C ALA A 314 2.27 9.61 0.54
N VAL A 315 3.28 10.40 0.14
CA VAL A 315 3.13 11.42 -0.91
C VAL A 315 2.80 10.76 -2.25
N PHE A 316 3.55 9.73 -2.68
CA PHE A 316 3.25 9.05 -3.94
C PHE A 316 1.93 8.27 -3.91
N LEU A 317 1.58 7.67 -2.77
CA LEU A 317 0.26 7.08 -2.60
C LEU A 317 -0.87 8.11 -2.78
N ALA A 318 -0.72 9.31 -2.24
CA ALA A 318 -1.70 10.39 -2.41
C ALA A 318 -1.76 10.90 -3.86
N VAL A 319 -0.61 11.01 -4.54
CA VAL A 319 -0.54 11.32 -5.98
C VAL A 319 -1.32 10.31 -6.80
N ASP A 320 -1.19 9.03 -6.47
CA ASP A 320 -1.86 7.93 -7.17
C ASP A 320 -3.29 7.66 -6.62
N GLY A 321 -3.89 8.65 -5.94
CA GLY A 321 -5.30 8.66 -5.57
C GLY A 321 -5.66 7.92 -4.26
N CYS A 322 -4.68 7.43 -3.51
CA CYS A 322 -4.92 6.79 -2.22
C CYS A 322 -5.29 7.80 -1.13
N VAL A 323 -6.20 7.40 -0.24
CA VAL A 323 -6.54 8.17 0.97
C VAL A 323 -6.47 7.29 2.22
N PRO A 324 -6.06 7.82 3.38
CA PRO A 324 -5.98 7.05 4.61
C PRO A 324 -7.33 6.44 5.03
N SER A 325 -7.39 5.11 5.13
CA SER A 325 -8.63 4.36 5.39
C SER A 325 -8.40 3.19 6.37
N ASN A 326 -9.45 2.44 6.72
CA ASN A 326 -9.37 1.24 7.56
C ASN A 326 -9.19 -0.06 6.74
N LYS A 327 -8.99 0.02 5.43
CA LYS A 327 -8.97 -1.15 4.53
C LYS A 327 -7.90 -1.02 3.46
N GLU A 328 -7.37 -2.17 3.03
CA GLU A 328 -6.55 -2.34 1.82
C GLU A 328 -5.42 -1.29 1.73
N GLN A 329 -5.29 -0.61 0.58
CA GLN A 329 -4.22 0.38 0.36
C GLN A 329 -4.31 1.55 1.34
N GLY A 330 -5.53 2.01 1.65
CA GLY A 330 -5.75 3.10 2.59
C GLY A 330 -5.33 2.76 4.03
N TYR A 331 -5.40 1.48 4.42
CA TYR A 331 -4.87 1.02 5.70
C TYR A 331 -3.35 1.14 5.76
N VAL A 332 -2.65 0.73 4.69
CA VAL A 332 -1.19 0.81 4.63
C VAL A 332 -0.71 2.26 4.62
N MET A 333 -1.34 3.12 3.81
CA MET A 333 -1.08 4.57 3.81
C MET A 333 -1.25 5.17 5.22
N ARG A 334 -2.32 4.78 5.90
CA ARG A 334 -2.57 5.19 7.28
C ARG A 334 -1.48 4.70 8.24
N ARG A 335 -1.03 3.45 8.13
CA ARG A 335 0.04 2.89 8.97
C ARG A 335 1.34 3.67 8.79
N LEU A 336 1.75 3.92 7.55
CA LEU A 336 2.95 4.72 7.21
C LEU A 336 2.88 6.12 7.85
N LEU A 337 1.76 6.83 7.66
CA LEU A 337 1.57 8.17 8.23
C LEU A 337 1.60 8.16 9.76
N ARG A 338 0.89 7.23 10.39
CA ARG A 338 0.81 7.17 11.85
C ARG A 338 2.17 6.85 12.48
N ARG A 339 2.95 5.97 11.86
CA ARG A 339 4.30 5.65 12.29
C ARG A 339 5.23 6.86 12.12
N ALA A 340 5.20 7.56 10.99
CA ALA A 340 5.94 8.82 10.81
C ALA A 340 5.53 9.90 11.83
N ILE A 341 4.24 10.05 12.11
CA ILE A 341 3.72 11.01 13.12
C ILE A 341 4.15 10.61 14.53
N ARG A 342 4.24 9.31 14.85
CA ARG A 342 4.80 8.87 16.13
C ARG A 342 6.26 9.33 16.21
N TYR A 343 7.09 8.93 15.26
CA TYR A 343 8.53 9.23 15.32
C TYR A 343 8.83 10.74 15.30
N SER A 344 7.93 11.58 14.79
CA SER A 344 8.09 13.03 14.89
C SER A 344 7.94 13.57 16.33
N PHE A 345 7.25 12.86 17.22
CA PHE A 345 7.21 13.20 18.66
C PHE A 345 8.54 12.94 19.35
N ASP A 346 9.32 11.95 18.90
CA ASP A 346 10.67 11.72 19.40
C ASP A 346 11.60 12.91 19.12
N LEU A 347 11.31 13.62 18.03
CA LEU A 347 12.03 14.83 17.61
C LEU A 347 11.41 16.11 18.21
N GLY A 348 10.40 16.01 19.08
CA GLY A 348 9.67 17.17 19.61
C GLY A 348 8.80 17.92 18.59
N ILE A 349 8.56 17.37 17.39
CA ILE A 349 7.79 18.02 16.31
C ILE A 349 6.30 17.73 16.47
N GLU A 350 5.64 18.56 17.29
CA GLU A 350 4.23 18.33 17.66
C GLU A 350 3.19 19.09 16.81
N GLN A 351 3.61 20.00 15.93
CA GLN A 351 2.70 20.83 15.11
C GLN A 351 3.21 21.01 13.67
N ASN A 352 2.27 21.24 12.74
CA ASN A 352 2.53 21.57 11.32
C ASN A 352 3.54 20.64 10.61
N PHE A 353 3.59 19.36 10.99
CA PHE A 353 4.67 18.47 10.58
C PHE A 353 4.57 18.15 9.08
N LEU A 354 3.42 17.64 8.63
CA LEU A 354 3.27 17.27 7.22
C LEU A 354 3.19 18.50 6.32
N LYS A 355 2.61 19.60 6.82
CA LYS A 355 2.55 20.87 6.09
C LYS A 355 3.95 21.42 5.75
N GLU A 356 4.94 21.19 6.61
CA GLU A 356 6.31 21.66 6.42
C GLU A 356 7.18 20.68 5.63
N VAL A 357 6.98 19.37 5.78
CA VAL A 357 7.84 18.35 5.16
C VAL A 357 7.39 17.97 3.74
N VAL A 358 6.08 17.89 3.48
CA VAL A 358 5.53 17.49 2.17
C VAL A 358 5.99 18.40 1.02
N PRO A 359 6.07 19.73 1.17
CA PRO A 359 6.62 20.60 0.12
C PRO A 359 8.04 20.23 -0.29
N VAL A 360 8.90 19.85 0.66
CA VAL A 360 10.28 19.42 0.37
C VAL A 360 10.26 18.18 -0.52
N ILE A 361 9.41 17.20 -0.20
CA ILE A 361 9.27 15.98 -1.01
C ILE A 361 8.74 16.33 -2.41
N ALA A 362 7.74 17.19 -2.52
CA ALA A 362 7.18 17.58 -3.82
C ALA A 362 8.21 18.29 -4.71
N ASP A 363 9.03 19.17 -4.13
CA ASP A 363 10.06 19.90 -4.86
C ASP A 363 11.23 18.98 -5.28
N LEU A 364 11.54 17.92 -4.52
CA LEU A 364 12.57 16.92 -4.89
C LEU A 364 12.27 16.18 -6.18
N TYR A 365 10.99 16.00 -6.49
CA TYR A 365 10.51 15.18 -7.60
C TYR A 365 9.97 15.98 -8.78
N GLU A 366 9.92 17.31 -8.71
CA GLU A 366 9.34 18.17 -9.76
C GLU A 366 9.87 17.88 -11.17
N ALA A 367 11.17 17.63 -11.30
CA ALA A 367 11.81 17.43 -12.59
C ALA A 367 11.48 16.07 -13.23
N ASP A 368 11.23 15.05 -12.41
CA ASP A 368 11.07 13.66 -12.84
C ASP A 368 9.61 13.19 -12.83
N PHE A 369 8.85 13.65 -11.83
CA PHE A 369 7.43 13.37 -11.60
C PHE A 369 6.70 14.69 -11.31
N PRO A 370 6.47 15.54 -12.32
CA PRO A 370 5.86 16.87 -12.14
C PRO A 370 4.47 16.79 -11.48
N GLU A 371 3.76 15.68 -11.63
CA GLU A 371 2.46 15.46 -11.00
C GLU A 371 2.51 15.56 -9.46
N VAL A 372 3.67 15.29 -8.84
CA VAL A 372 3.85 15.40 -7.39
C VAL A 372 3.75 16.85 -6.94
N LYS A 373 4.38 17.77 -7.68
CA LYS A 373 4.33 19.21 -7.39
C LYS A 373 2.99 19.83 -7.80
N GLU A 374 2.44 19.42 -8.95
CA GLU A 374 1.14 19.89 -9.43
C GLU A 374 0.02 19.59 -8.42
N ASN A 375 0.06 18.42 -7.78
CA ASN A 375 -0.94 18.00 -6.79
C ASN A 375 -0.56 18.35 -5.33
N ARG A 376 0.50 19.14 -5.10
CA ARG A 376 1.05 19.40 -3.76
C ARG A 376 0.01 19.83 -2.74
N GLU A 377 -0.85 20.80 -3.07
CA GLU A 377 -1.85 21.31 -2.12
C GLU A 377 -2.90 20.25 -1.74
N GLN A 378 -3.30 19.41 -2.70
CA GLN A 378 -4.23 18.31 -2.47
C GLN A 378 -3.58 17.23 -1.60
N ILE A 379 -2.32 16.88 -1.87
CA ILE A 379 -1.55 15.92 -1.07
C ILE A 379 -1.44 16.43 0.38
N ILE A 380 -1.04 17.68 0.57
CA ILE A 380 -0.97 18.30 1.90
C ILE A 380 -2.32 18.21 2.59
N ALA A 381 -3.43 18.53 1.91
CA ALA A 381 -4.77 18.48 2.51
C ALA A 381 -5.15 17.07 2.97
N VAL A 382 -4.88 16.03 2.16
CA VAL A 382 -5.15 14.62 2.49
C VAL A 382 -4.31 14.18 3.70
N LEU A 383 -3.01 14.44 3.68
CA LEU A 383 -2.09 13.96 4.72
C LEU A 383 -2.29 14.70 6.05
N VAL A 384 -2.45 16.03 6.02
CA VAL A 384 -2.67 16.85 7.23
C VAL A 384 -4.00 16.52 7.92
N LYS A 385 -5.01 16.06 7.17
CA LYS A 385 -6.27 15.59 7.76
C LYS A 385 -6.05 14.40 8.68
N GLU A 386 -5.24 13.42 8.26
CA GLU A 386 -4.88 12.27 9.10
C GLU A 386 -3.95 12.69 10.26
N GLU A 387 -2.99 13.59 10.03
CA GLU A 387 -2.12 14.15 11.09
C GLU A 387 -2.93 14.73 12.25
N LYS A 388 -3.92 15.58 11.94
CA LYS A 388 -4.78 16.20 12.95
C LYS A 388 -5.62 15.17 13.69
N ALA A 389 -6.18 14.19 12.98
CA ALA A 389 -7.00 13.14 13.57
C ALA A 389 -6.17 12.24 14.50
N PHE A 390 -5.00 11.79 14.03
CA PHE A 390 -4.19 10.82 14.75
C PHE A 390 -3.43 11.41 15.94
N ARG A 391 -2.97 12.68 15.87
CA ARG A 391 -2.25 13.29 17.00
C ARG A 391 -3.02 13.27 18.32
N GLN A 392 -4.33 13.47 18.26
CA GLN A 392 -5.18 13.44 19.45
C GLN A 392 -5.23 12.02 20.06
N THR A 393 -5.32 11.01 19.20
CA THR A 393 -5.25 9.60 19.56
C THR A 393 -3.88 9.23 20.13
N LEU A 394 -2.79 9.61 19.46
CA LEU A 394 -1.42 9.33 19.86
C LEU A 394 -1.13 9.87 21.27
N ARG A 395 -1.45 11.14 21.55
CA ARG A 395 -1.23 11.74 22.88
C ARG A 395 -2.01 11.04 24.00
N LYS A 396 -3.18 10.46 23.70
CA LYS A 396 -3.97 9.68 24.66
C LYS A 396 -3.37 8.29 24.84
N GLY A 397 -3.00 7.62 23.74
CA GLY A 397 -2.36 6.32 23.75
C GLY A 397 -1.05 6.32 24.53
N LEU A 398 -0.13 7.24 24.20
CA LEU A 398 1.16 7.36 24.90
C LEU A 398 0.98 7.64 26.40
N ARG A 399 0.00 8.46 26.79
CA ARG A 399 -0.32 8.68 28.20
C ARG A 399 -0.86 7.43 28.88
N GLN A 400 -1.72 6.68 28.20
CA GLN A 400 -2.28 5.45 28.74
C GLN A 400 -1.20 4.38 28.90
N MET A 401 -0.22 4.31 27.99
CA MET A 401 0.89 3.36 28.06
C MET A 401 1.77 3.55 29.30
N GLN A 402 1.88 4.76 29.84
CA GLN A 402 2.62 5.03 31.07
C GLN A 402 2.12 4.22 32.27
N HIS A 403 0.83 3.84 32.28
CA HIS A 403 0.26 3.03 33.35
C HIS A 403 0.69 1.57 33.32
N TYR A 404 1.33 1.12 32.23
CA TYR A 404 1.71 -0.28 32.03
C TYR A 404 3.23 -0.49 32.08
N ILE A 405 4.01 0.54 32.43
CA ILE A 405 5.48 0.44 32.47
C ILE A 405 5.94 -0.64 33.45
N ASP A 406 5.35 -0.67 34.64
CA ASP A 406 5.74 -1.61 35.70
C ASP A 406 5.07 -2.99 35.53
N ASP A 407 3.81 -3.01 35.08
CA ASP A 407 2.99 -4.22 35.02
C ASP A 407 3.14 -5.01 33.69
N GLY A 408 3.68 -4.37 32.65
CA GLY A 408 3.73 -4.91 31.31
C GLY A 408 2.41 -4.80 30.54
N LEU A 409 2.41 -5.27 29.30
CA LEU A 409 1.27 -5.26 28.38
C LEU A 409 0.92 -6.68 27.92
N THR A 410 -0.32 -7.11 28.16
CA THR A 410 -0.88 -8.34 27.56
C THR A 410 -1.68 -8.01 26.30
N GLY A 411 -2.16 -9.04 25.60
CA GLY A 411 -3.04 -8.82 24.44
C GLY A 411 -4.36 -8.14 24.79
N GLU A 412 -4.81 -8.23 26.04
CA GLU A 412 -6.02 -7.56 26.50
C GLU A 412 -5.82 -6.04 26.68
N GLU A 413 -4.69 -5.61 27.25
CA GLU A 413 -4.35 -4.19 27.33
C GLU A 413 -4.09 -3.61 25.94
N LEU A 414 -3.40 -4.34 25.06
CA LEU A 414 -3.22 -3.94 23.66
C LEU A 414 -4.56 -3.80 22.93
N PHE A 415 -5.50 -4.73 23.16
CA PHE A 415 -6.86 -4.61 22.63
C PHE A 415 -7.58 -3.39 23.21
N THR A 416 -7.38 -3.07 24.48
CA THR A 416 -7.96 -1.90 25.12
C THR A 416 -7.41 -0.60 24.53
N LEU A 417 -6.09 -0.50 24.34
CA LEU A 417 -5.42 0.61 23.65
C LEU A 417 -5.99 0.81 22.24
N TYR A 418 -6.17 -0.28 21.50
CA TYR A 418 -6.75 -0.26 20.16
C TYR A 418 -8.24 0.13 20.14
N ASP A 419 -9.08 -0.56 20.90
CA ASP A 419 -10.55 -0.43 20.84
C ASP A 419 -11.06 0.84 21.54
N THR A 420 -10.51 1.15 22.71
CA THR A 420 -10.98 2.27 23.55
C THR A 420 -10.27 3.57 23.20
N PHE A 421 -8.95 3.53 23.02
CA PHE A 421 -8.14 4.73 22.79
C PHE A 421 -7.84 4.98 21.32
N GLY A 422 -8.14 4.02 20.43
CA GLY A 422 -7.86 4.09 18.99
C GLY A 422 -6.37 3.96 18.65
N PHE A 423 -5.55 3.56 19.62
CA PHE A 423 -4.10 3.51 19.50
C PHE A 423 -3.69 2.19 18.81
N PRO A 424 -3.08 2.24 17.61
CA PRO A 424 -2.81 1.03 16.83
C PRO A 424 -1.97 0.01 17.59
N VAL A 425 -2.27 -1.27 17.39
CA VAL A 425 -1.54 -2.36 18.06
C VAL A 425 -0.07 -2.37 17.64
N GLU A 426 0.22 -2.08 16.38
CA GLU A 426 1.59 -2.02 15.84
C GLU A 426 2.42 -0.94 16.54
N LEU A 427 1.85 0.26 16.70
CA LEU A 427 2.53 1.34 17.42
C LEU A 427 2.63 1.07 18.92
N SER A 428 1.64 0.39 19.50
CA SER A 428 1.67 -0.01 20.91
C SER A 428 2.81 -0.99 21.17
N THR A 429 3.00 -1.97 20.29
CA THR A 429 4.10 -2.94 20.40
C THR A 429 5.45 -2.29 20.16
N GLU A 430 5.59 -1.45 19.13
CA GLU A 430 6.85 -0.71 18.87
C GLU A 430 7.24 0.18 20.05
N GLU A 431 6.27 0.89 20.65
CA GLU A 431 6.51 1.74 21.81
C GLU A 431 6.87 0.93 23.05
N ALA A 432 6.23 -0.23 23.25
CA ALA A 432 6.56 -1.13 24.35
C ALA A 432 8.01 -1.60 24.29
N TYR A 433 8.46 -2.06 23.11
CA TYR A 433 9.87 -2.45 22.91
C TYR A 433 10.83 -1.30 23.17
N LYS A 434 10.52 -0.10 22.65
CA LYS A 434 11.36 1.08 22.81
C LYS A 434 11.51 1.50 24.28
N GLN A 435 10.43 1.47 25.05
CA GLN A 435 10.42 1.86 26.46
C GLN A 435 10.85 0.73 27.41
N GLY A 436 11.13 -0.46 26.89
CA GLY A 436 11.44 -1.64 27.70
C GLY A 436 10.23 -2.17 28.49
N ILE A 437 9.01 -1.86 28.06
CA ILE A 437 7.77 -2.39 28.66
C ILE A 437 7.65 -3.85 28.24
N LYS A 438 7.52 -4.75 29.22
CA LYS A 438 7.41 -6.19 28.96
C LYS A 438 6.09 -6.51 28.25
N LEU A 439 6.17 -7.14 27.08
CA LEU A 439 5.02 -7.74 26.41
C LEU A 439 4.83 -9.19 26.88
N SER A 440 3.58 -9.64 27.06
CA SER A 440 3.31 -11.05 27.36
C SER A 440 3.70 -11.93 26.16
N ASP A 441 4.25 -13.13 26.40
CA ASP A 441 4.71 -14.01 25.31
C ASP A 441 3.58 -14.38 24.33
N ASN A 442 2.33 -14.39 24.80
CA ASN A 442 1.14 -14.75 24.04
C ASN A 442 0.26 -13.55 23.66
N TRP A 443 0.77 -12.32 23.75
CA TRP A 443 -0.02 -11.10 23.55
C TRP A 443 -0.80 -11.11 22.23
N ARG A 444 -0.22 -11.69 21.17
CA ARG A 444 -0.84 -11.71 19.84
C ARG A 444 -2.08 -12.59 19.83
N ALA A 445 -1.99 -13.79 20.41
CA ALA A 445 -3.12 -14.71 20.50
C ALA A 445 -4.25 -14.14 21.35
N GLU A 446 -3.90 -13.50 22.47
CA GLU A 446 -4.84 -12.82 23.37
C GLU A 446 -5.57 -11.65 22.66
N PHE A 447 -4.80 -10.81 21.95
CA PHE A 447 -5.35 -9.70 21.16
C PHE A 447 -6.31 -10.20 20.06
N ASP A 448 -5.88 -11.22 19.30
CA ASP A 448 -6.66 -11.79 18.21
C ASP A 448 -7.96 -12.44 18.73
N ALA A 449 -7.92 -13.07 19.91
CA ALA A 449 -9.10 -13.60 20.58
C ALA A 449 -10.12 -12.48 20.89
N ARG A 450 -9.67 -11.35 21.48
CA ARG A 450 -10.53 -10.19 21.76
C ARG A 450 -11.10 -9.56 20.48
N MET A 451 -10.31 -9.48 19.43
CA MET A 451 -10.76 -9.04 18.10
C MET A 451 -11.82 -9.99 17.52
N ALA A 452 -11.64 -11.30 17.66
CA ALA A 452 -12.62 -12.30 17.23
C ALA A 452 -13.93 -12.19 18.00
N GLU A 453 -13.88 -12.00 19.31
CA GLU A 453 -15.07 -11.77 20.16
C GLU A 453 -15.82 -10.50 19.75
N GLN A 454 -15.10 -9.40 19.47
CA GLN A 454 -15.71 -8.16 18.96
C GLN A 454 -16.40 -8.37 17.61
N ARG A 455 -15.74 -9.10 16.69
CA ARG A 455 -16.32 -9.47 15.38
C ARG A 455 -17.55 -10.36 15.53
N GLN A 456 -17.51 -11.34 16.44
CA GLN A 456 -18.65 -12.21 16.73
C GLN A 456 -19.83 -11.41 17.27
N ARG A 457 -19.62 -10.54 18.29
CA ARG A 457 -20.65 -9.61 18.80
C ARG A 457 -21.28 -8.77 17.69
N SER A 458 -20.46 -8.32 16.74
CA SER A 458 -20.92 -7.55 15.57
C SER A 458 -21.68 -8.39 14.54
N LYS A 459 -21.36 -9.69 14.40
CA LYS A 459 -22.03 -10.64 13.49
C LYS A 459 -23.35 -11.16 14.06
N THR A 460 -23.44 -11.48 15.36
CA THR A 460 -24.70 -11.88 16.00
C THR A 460 -25.73 -10.74 15.97
N ALA A 461 -25.29 -9.49 16.10
CA ALA A 461 -26.15 -8.32 15.87
C ALA A 461 -26.69 -8.22 14.42
N ARG A 462 -25.99 -8.82 13.44
CA ARG A 462 -26.37 -8.86 12.02
C ARG A 462 -27.23 -10.06 11.64
N LYS A 463 -27.14 -11.19 12.36
CA LYS A 463 -27.84 -12.44 12.03
C LYS A 463 -29.36 -12.37 12.29
N GLY A 464 -29.82 -11.37 13.03
CA GLY A 464 -31.23 -11.01 13.16
C GLY A 464 -31.72 -9.99 12.13
N GLN A 465 -30.89 -9.54 11.18
CA GLN A 465 -31.26 -8.52 10.20
C GLN A 465 -31.66 -9.11 8.83
N PHE A 466 -32.90 -8.88 8.39
CA PHE A 466 -33.44 -9.09 7.03
C PHE A 466 -32.88 -8.06 6.02
N SER A 467 -33.10 -8.31 4.72
CA SER A 467 -32.75 -7.43 3.59
C SER A 467 -33.15 -5.97 3.84
N GLY A 468 -32.21 -5.03 3.66
CA GLY A 468 -32.44 -3.60 3.94
C GLY A 468 -32.09 -3.15 5.37
N GLY A 469 -31.58 -4.05 6.22
CA GLY A 469 -31.12 -3.71 7.58
C GLY A 469 -32.20 -3.84 8.67
N LEU A 470 -33.33 -4.50 8.35
CA LEU A 470 -34.49 -4.70 9.22
C LEU A 470 -34.26 -5.80 10.26
N GLU A 471 -34.51 -5.56 11.54
CA GLU A 471 -34.41 -6.60 12.58
C GLU A 471 -35.67 -7.51 12.71
N GLY A 472 -36.72 -7.28 11.91
CA GLY A 472 -37.98 -8.04 11.97
C GLY A 472 -38.98 -7.71 10.85
N THR A 473 -40.14 -8.37 10.88
CA THR A 473 -41.23 -8.21 9.89
C THR A 473 -42.47 -7.47 10.41
N GLU A 474 -42.45 -7.00 11.67
CA GLU A 474 -43.56 -6.22 12.23
C GLU A 474 -43.85 -4.94 11.42
N PRO A 475 -45.11 -4.43 11.39
CA PRO A 475 -45.47 -3.23 10.63
C PRO A 475 -44.58 -2.01 10.91
N ILE A 476 -44.04 -1.89 12.13
CA ILE A 476 -43.13 -0.81 12.49
C ILE A 476 -41.79 -0.85 11.72
N HIS A 477 -41.30 -2.04 11.35
CA HIS A 477 -40.08 -2.18 10.56
C HIS A 477 -40.30 -1.65 9.14
N LEU A 478 -41.45 -1.91 8.52
CA LEU A 478 -41.81 -1.35 7.20
C LEU A 478 -41.89 0.18 7.25
N LYS A 479 -42.50 0.73 8.31
CA LYS A 479 -42.56 2.19 8.53
C LYS A 479 -41.16 2.80 8.64
N TYR A 480 -40.29 2.20 9.46
CA TYR A 480 -38.91 2.68 9.60
C TYR A 480 -38.06 2.45 8.35
N HIS A 481 -38.37 1.42 7.56
CA HIS A 481 -37.71 1.20 6.29
C HIS A 481 -38.03 2.30 5.29
N THR A 482 -39.31 2.61 5.09
CA THR A 482 -39.74 3.74 4.24
C THR A 482 -39.21 5.07 4.78
N ALA A 483 -39.22 5.29 6.10
CA ALA A 483 -38.64 6.48 6.71
C ALA A 483 -37.13 6.62 6.44
N THR A 484 -36.40 5.50 6.28
CA THR A 484 -34.97 5.50 5.95
C THR A 484 -34.72 6.05 4.55
N HIS A 485 -35.55 5.68 3.56
CA HIS A 485 -35.45 6.23 2.20
C HIS A 485 -35.82 7.72 2.16
N LEU A 486 -36.89 8.11 2.86
CA LEU A 486 -37.26 9.53 2.98
C LEU A 486 -36.13 10.35 3.63
N LEU A 487 -35.48 9.82 4.67
CA LEU A 487 -34.33 10.48 5.29
C LEU A 487 -33.17 10.65 4.31
N GLY A 488 -32.79 9.60 3.58
CA GLY A 488 -31.72 9.67 2.58
C GLY A 488 -32.01 10.70 1.48
N ALA A 489 -33.24 10.71 0.95
CA ALA A 489 -33.69 11.70 -0.02
C ALA A 489 -33.71 13.13 0.54
N ALA A 490 -34.16 13.31 1.78
CA ALA A 490 -34.21 14.62 2.44
C ALA A 490 -32.80 15.16 2.69
N LEU A 491 -31.87 14.34 3.14
CA LEU A 491 -30.47 14.71 3.33
C LEU A 491 -29.84 15.21 2.01
N ARG A 492 -30.00 14.46 0.91
CA ARG A 492 -29.50 14.89 -0.42
C ARG A 492 -30.09 16.22 -0.85
N LYS A 493 -31.41 16.41 -0.66
CA LYS A 493 -32.14 17.61 -1.07
C LYS A 493 -31.76 18.84 -0.23
N VAL A 494 -31.81 18.72 1.09
CA VAL A 494 -31.59 19.83 2.03
C VAL A 494 -30.14 20.29 2.01
N LEU A 495 -29.21 19.34 2.00
CA LEU A 495 -27.77 19.63 2.01
C LEU A 495 -27.21 19.96 0.63
N LYS A 496 -28.02 19.83 -0.44
CA LYS A 496 -27.59 19.96 -1.84
C LYS A 496 -26.37 19.08 -2.16
N ALA A 497 -26.37 17.87 -1.61
CA ALA A 497 -25.27 16.90 -1.70
C ALA A 497 -25.70 15.68 -2.54
N PRO A 498 -25.69 15.76 -3.88
CA PRO A 498 -26.12 14.64 -4.74
C PRO A 498 -25.22 13.41 -4.63
N ASP A 499 -23.98 13.59 -4.17
CA ASP A 499 -22.95 12.59 -3.92
C ASP A 499 -23.04 11.95 -2.51
N LEU A 500 -24.06 12.30 -1.71
CA LEU A 500 -24.31 11.66 -0.43
C LEU A 500 -24.78 10.20 -0.65
N GLN A 501 -23.95 9.30 -0.16
CA GLN A 501 -24.08 7.86 -0.19
C GLN A 501 -24.34 7.29 1.21
N GLN A 502 -25.17 6.24 1.25
CA GLN A 502 -25.41 5.48 2.47
C GLN A 502 -24.27 4.49 2.71
N HIS A 503 -23.64 4.56 3.89
CA HIS A 503 -22.57 3.65 4.31
C HIS A 503 -23.03 2.60 5.34
N GLY A 504 -24.24 2.74 5.86
CA GLY A 504 -24.79 1.80 6.83
C GLY A 504 -26.24 2.11 7.20
N SER A 505 -27.01 1.06 7.48
CA SER A 505 -28.36 1.19 8.03
C SER A 505 -28.63 0.05 9.02
N ASN A 506 -29.49 0.33 10.00
CA ASN A 506 -29.96 -0.64 11.00
C ASN A 506 -31.31 -0.16 11.53
N ILE A 507 -32.34 -0.98 11.33
CA ILE A 507 -33.73 -0.69 11.69
C ILE A 507 -34.18 -1.71 12.72
N THR A 508 -34.64 -1.22 13.87
CA THR A 508 -35.16 -2.00 14.98
C THR A 508 -36.64 -1.68 15.18
N ALA A 509 -37.34 -2.38 16.07
CA ALA A 509 -38.71 -2.01 16.45
C ALA A 509 -38.80 -0.64 17.14
N GLU A 510 -37.68 -0.14 17.67
CA GLU A 510 -37.62 1.11 18.44
C GLU A 510 -37.12 2.31 17.61
N ARG A 511 -36.22 2.10 16.64
CA ARG A 511 -35.56 3.19 15.90
C ARG A 511 -35.03 2.77 14.53
N LEU A 512 -34.69 3.76 13.71
CA LEU A 512 -33.78 3.59 12.56
C LEU A 512 -32.40 4.19 12.82
N ARG A 513 -31.40 3.69 12.09
CA ARG A 513 -30.02 4.19 11.99
C ARG A 513 -29.72 4.46 10.52
N PHE A 514 -29.11 5.59 10.23
CA PHE A 514 -28.65 5.91 8.89
C PHE A 514 -27.23 6.50 8.95
N ASP A 515 -26.30 5.85 8.27
CA ASP A 515 -24.89 6.25 8.21
C ASP A 515 -24.55 6.76 6.80
N PHE A 516 -23.91 7.92 6.68
CA PHE A 516 -23.67 8.59 5.38
C PHE A 516 -22.39 9.44 5.38
N ASN A 517 -21.83 9.69 4.20
CA ASN A 517 -20.62 10.49 3.99
C ASN A 517 -20.94 12.00 4.03
N HIS A 518 -20.78 12.61 5.20
CA HIS A 518 -20.93 14.05 5.35
C HIS A 518 -20.19 14.57 6.59
N ASP A 519 -20.11 15.87 6.75
CA ASP A 519 -19.68 16.50 8.00
C ASP A 519 -20.85 16.61 8.99
N LYS A 520 -20.58 17.12 10.20
CA LYS A 520 -21.60 17.26 11.25
C LYS A 520 -22.69 18.24 10.80
N LEU A 521 -23.96 17.85 10.92
CA LEU A 521 -25.07 18.74 10.62
C LEU A 521 -25.23 19.85 11.66
N THR A 522 -25.54 21.05 11.17
CA THR A 522 -26.04 22.15 11.97
C THR A 522 -27.43 21.84 12.53
N SER A 523 -27.86 22.59 13.54
CA SER A 523 -29.19 22.42 14.14
C SER A 523 -30.29 22.75 13.14
N GLU A 524 -30.05 23.76 12.30
CA GLU A 524 -30.94 24.24 11.25
C GLU A 524 -31.10 23.20 10.14
N GLU A 525 -30.01 22.59 9.68
CA GLU A 525 -30.07 21.51 8.69
C GLU A 525 -30.80 20.27 9.23
N LYS A 526 -30.57 19.91 10.51
CA LYS A 526 -31.31 18.80 11.14
C LYS A 526 -32.80 19.08 11.17
N GLN A 527 -33.21 20.30 11.55
CA GLN A 527 -34.61 20.66 11.57
C GLN A 527 -35.20 20.66 10.16
N ALA A 528 -34.50 21.23 9.17
CA ALA A 528 -34.95 21.22 7.78
C ALA A 528 -35.09 19.81 7.19
N VAL A 529 -34.20 18.87 7.55
CA VAL A 529 -34.31 17.46 7.17
C VAL A 529 -35.55 16.82 7.81
N GLU A 530 -35.79 17.03 9.11
CA GLU A 530 -37.00 16.53 9.77
C GLU A 530 -38.27 17.10 9.14
N ASP A 531 -38.31 18.41 8.89
CA ASP A 531 -39.46 19.10 8.31
C ASP A 531 -39.73 18.57 6.89
N GLN A 532 -38.68 18.33 6.10
CA GLN A 532 -38.82 17.79 4.76
C GLN A 532 -39.33 16.35 4.76
N VAL A 533 -38.84 15.48 5.64
CA VAL A 533 -39.34 14.11 5.77
C VAL A 533 -40.81 14.13 6.19
N ASN A 534 -41.16 14.94 7.19
CA ASN A 534 -42.54 15.05 7.66
C ASN A 534 -43.47 15.63 6.60
N ALA A 535 -43.04 16.61 5.80
CA ALA A 535 -43.82 17.13 4.68
C ALA A 535 -44.13 16.05 3.63
N TRP A 536 -43.20 15.12 3.37
CA TRP A 536 -43.46 13.98 2.48
C TRP A 536 -44.33 12.90 3.11
N ILE A 537 -44.30 12.75 4.42
CA ILE A 537 -45.27 11.91 5.15
C ILE A 537 -46.67 12.51 5.03
N ASP A 538 -46.82 13.82 5.27
CA ASP A 538 -48.09 14.53 5.19
C ASP A 538 -48.68 14.55 3.76
N ALA A 539 -47.82 14.50 2.73
CA ALA A 539 -48.22 14.44 1.33
C ALA A 539 -48.72 13.05 0.88
N ASP A 540 -48.62 12.02 1.73
CA ASP A 540 -49.11 10.66 1.49
C ASP A 540 -48.75 10.08 0.12
N LEU A 541 -47.46 10.14 -0.22
CA LEU A 541 -46.93 9.71 -1.51
C LEU A 541 -47.04 8.18 -1.67
N PRO A 542 -47.44 7.68 -2.86
CA PRO A 542 -47.49 6.25 -3.12
C PRO A 542 -46.08 5.64 -3.16
N VAL A 543 -45.96 4.40 -2.69
CA VAL A 543 -44.72 3.62 -2.70
C VAL A 543 -44.94 2.38 -3.56
N SER A 544 -44.18 2.27 -4.64
CA SER A 544 -44.27 1.16 -5.59
C SER A 544 -42.89 0.58 -5.90
N TYR A 545 -42.85 -0.62 -6.48
CA TYR A 545 -41.60 -1.19 -6.97
C TYR A 545 -41.79 -1.84 -8.34
N ARG A 546 -40.69 -1.92 -9.08
CA ARG A 546 -40.57 -2.75 -10.30
C ARG A 546 -39.20 -3.43 -10.30
N VAL A 547 -39.12 -4.54 -11.04
CA VAL A 547 -37.86 -5.23 -11.28
C VAL A 547 -37.32 -4.76 -12.63
N TYR A 548 -36.04 -4.43 -12.68
CA TYR A 548 -35.36 -3.95 -13.87
C TYR A 548 -34.05 -4.74 -14.06
N PRO A 549 -33.57 -4.87 -15.31
CA PRO A 549 -32.17 -5.16 -15.55
C PRO A 549 -31.29 -4.14 -14.82
N THR A 550 -30.22 -4.59 -14.17
CA THR A 550 -29.39 -3.75 -13.29
C THR A 550 -28.83 -2.53 -14.02
N ASP A 551 -28.31 -2.71 -15.23
CA ASP A 551 -27.75 -1.62 -16.03
C ASP A 551 -28.80 -0.58 -16.44
N GLU A 552 -30.04 -1.02 -16.65
CA GLU A 552 -31.16 -0.14 -17.01
C GLU A 552 -31.60 0.69 -15.80
N ALA A 553 -31.74 0.05 -14.63
CA ALA A 553 -32.06 0.73 -13.38
C ALA A 553 -31.08 1.86 -13.07
N LEU A 554 -29.78 1.59 -13.18
CA LEU A 554 -28.74 2.58 -12.93
C LEU A 554 -28.78 3.73 -13.95
N LYS A 555 -29.01 3.44 -15.24
CA LYS A 555 -29.19 4.46 -16.29
C LYS A 555 -30.43 5.34 -16.04
N MET A 556 -31.48 4.79 -15.43
CA MET A 556 -32.69 5.54 -15.03
C MET A 556 -32.47 6.38 -13.76
N GLY A 557 -31.27 6.37 -13.18
CA GLY A 557 -30.93 7.12 -11.98
C GLY A 557 -31.32 6.42 -10.68
N ALA A 558 -31.52 5.10 -10.68
CA ALA A 558 -31.75 4.35 -9.44
C ALA A 558 -30.52 4.41 -8.54
N ILE A 559 -30.72 4.82 -7.29
CA ILE A 559 -29.63 4.95 -6.33
C ILE A 559 -29.42 3.62 -5.62
N GLY A 560 -28.19 3.12 -5.61
CA GLY A 560 -27.80 1.89 -4.93
C GLY A 560 -26.77 2.15 -3.84
N ALA A 561 -27.01 1.63 -2.63
CA ALA A 561 -26.09 1.81 -1.49
C ALA A 561 -24.82 0.93 -1.55
N PHE A 562 -24.76 -0.09 -2.42
CA PHE A 562 -23.70 -1.13 -2.36
C PHE A 562 -23.23 -1.69 -3.72
N GLY A 563 -23.17 -0.85 -4.78
CA GLY A 563 -22.40 -1.12 -6.01
C GLY A 563 -22.33 -2.58 -6.49
N GLU A 564 -21.10 -3.09 -6.68
CA GLU A 564 -20.67 -4.37 -7.29
C GLU A 564 -21.32 -5.69 -6.81
N ARG A 565 -22.41 -5.63 -6.03
CA ARG A 565 -23.13 -6.79 -5.46
C ARG A 565 -24.50 -7.04 -6.07
N TYR A 566 -24.91 -6.29 -7.09
CA TYR A 566 -26.20 -6.48 -7.73
C TYR A 566 -26.15 -7.64 -8.75
N GLY A 567 -27.20 -8.45 -8.79
CA GLY A 567 -27.36 -9.52 -9.79
C GLY A 567 -27.69 -8.97 -11.18
N LYS A 568 -28.16 -9.83 -12.11
CA LYS A 568 -28.58 -9.39 -13.45
C LYS A 568 -29.83 -8.49 -13.43
N GLU A 569 -30.66 -8.64 -12.41
CA GLU A 569 -31.86 -7.84 -12.18
C GLU A 569 -31.88 -7.31 -10.74
N VAL A 570 -32.50 -6.14 -10.56
CA VAL A 570 -32.66 -5.47 -9.27
C VAL A 570 -34.10 -5.02 -9.08
N LYS A 571 -34.55 -5.10 -7.82
CA LYS A 571 -35.82 -4.52 -7.39
C LYS A 571 -35.60 -3.05 -7.04
N VAL A 572 -36.31 -2.15 -7.73
CA VAL A 572 -36.21 -0.70 -7.54
C VAL A 572 -37.52 -0.19 -6.96
N TYR A 573 -37.45 0.44 -5.79
CA TYR A 573 -38.57 1.11 -5.15
C TYR A 573 -38.62 2.59 -5.53
N SER A 574 -39.83 3.09 -5.80
CA SER A 574 -40.15 4.49 -6.04
C SER A 574 -41.06 5.01 -4.93
N ILE A 575 -40.74 6.17 -4.37
CA ILE A 575 -41.63 6.91 -3.46
C ILE A 575 -42.08 8.18 -4.20
N GLY A 576 -43.37 8.28 -4.48
CA GLY A 576 -43.98 9.26 -5.37
C GLY A 576 -43.89 8.87 -6.85
N GLU A 577 -44.63 9.62 -7.68
CA GLU A 577 -44.74 9.43 -9.13
C GLU A 577 -44.56 10.76 -9.89
N GLY A 578 -44.11 10.66 -11.15
CA GLY A 578 -43.88 11.83 -12.01
C GLY A 578 -42.95 12.86 -11.37
N GLU A 579 -43.36 14.13 -11.41
CA GLU A 579 -42.64 15.27 -10.80
C GLU A 579 -42.61 15.21 -9.26
N ASN A 580 -43.48 14.41 -8.64
CA ASN A 580 -43.55 14.25 -7.18
C ASN A 580 -42.73 13.05 -6.67
N ARG A 581 -41.92 12.41 -7.54
CA ARG A 581 -41.05 11.30 -7.12
C ARG A 581 -39.87 11.82 -6.30
N VAL A 582 -39.80 11.43 -5.03
CA VAL A 582 -38.79 11.90 -4.06
C VAL A 582 -37.66 10.90 -3.86
N SER A 583 -37.90 9.61 -4.13
CA SER A 583 -36.91 8.55 -3.96
C SER A 583 -37.05 7.51 -5.07
N PHE A 584 -35.93 7.01 -5.58
CA PHE A 584 -35.86 5.96 -6.59
C PHE A 584 -34.61 5.11 -6.34
N GLU A 585 -34.76 3.98 -5.64
CA GLU A 585 -33.62 3.27 -5.03
C GLU A 585 -33.70 1.75 -5.21
N VAL A 586 -32.54 1.12 -5.39
CA VAL A 586 -32.42 -0.33 -5.40
C VAL A 586 -32.59 -0.86 -3.97
N CYS A 587 -33.69 -1.55 -3.70
CA CYS A 587 -34.02 -2.05 -2.37
C CYS A 587 -34.74 -3.40 -2.42
N GLY A 588 -34.32 -4.33 -1.55
CA GLY A 588 -34.87 -5.68 -1.46
C GLY A 588 -35.84 -5.89 -0.28
N GLY A 589 -35.99 -4.92 0.63
CA GLY A 589 -36.85 -5.07 1.81
C GLY A 589 -38.29 -4.56 1.56
N PRO A 590 -39.25 -4.96 2.39
CA PRO A 590 -40.64 -4.51 2.30
C PRO A 590 -40.82 -3.05 2.73
N HIS A 591 -41.85 -2.38 2.21
CA HIS A 591 -42.20 -0.99 2.49
C HIS A 591 -43.69 -0.86 2.78
N VAL A 592 -44.09 0.25 3.42
CA VAL A 592 -45.50 0.66 3.43
C VAL A 592 -45.96 1.06 2.03
N GLU A 593 -47.25 1.02 1.76
CA GLU A 593 -47.82 1.38 0.44
C GLU A 593 -47.91 2.89 0.21
N TYR A 594 -48.06 3.68 1.28
CA TYR A 594 -48.11 5.14 1.23
C TYR A 594 -47.32 5.76 2.38
N THR A 595 -46.71 6.93 2.16
CA THR A 595 -45.88 7.57 3.20
C THR A 595 -46.70 8.05 4.40
N GLY A 596 -48.00 8.34 4.26
CA GLY A 596 -48.86 8.78 5.36
C GLY A 596 -49.11 7.69 6.41
N THR A 597 -48.89 6.41 6.07
CA THR A 597 -48.89 5.29 7.03
C THR A 597 -47.88 5.49 8.17
N LEU A 598 -46.82 6.29 7.95
CA LEU A 598 -45.84 6.64 8.99
C LEU A 598 -46.42 7.57 10.07
N ALA A 599 -47.49 8.32 9.76
CA ALA A 599 -48.15 9.26 10.67
C ALA A 599 -49.28 8.62 11.51
N GLU A 600 -49.61 7.35 11.31
CA GLU A 600 -50.63 6.66 12.09
C GLU A 600 -50.38 6.78 13.61
N GLY A 601 -51.45 7.11 14.34
CA GLY A 601 -51.36 7.41 15.78
C GLY A 601 -50.80 8.80 16.08
N GLY A 602 -50.79 9.72 15.10
CA GLY A 602 -50.30 11.10 15.26
C GLY A 602 -48.78 11.22 15.32
N LYS A 603 -48.06 10.17 14.91
CA LYS A 603 -46.60 10.09 15.00
C LYS A 603 -45.94 11.01 13.98
N ARG A 604 -44.77 11.54 14.34
CA ARG A 604 -43.94 12.37 13.47
C ARG A 604 -42.52 11.81 13.43
N PHE A 605 -41.84 11.99 12.29
CA PHE A 605 -40.44 11.65 12.17
C PHE A 605 -39.60 12.63 13.00
N LYS A 606 -38.72 12.11 13.86
CA LYS A 606 -37.80 12.90 14.68
C LYS A 606 -36.42 12.27 14.72
N ILE A 607 -35.39 13.08 14.45
CA ILE A 607 -33.99 12.76 14.71
C ILE A 607 -33.73 12.89 16.21
N THR A 608 -33.28 11.80 16.83
CA THR A 608 -33.02 11.75 18.28
C THR A 608 -31.55 11.91 18.61
N LYS A 609 -30.66 11.48 17.70
CA LYS A 609 -29.22 11.56 17.91
C LYS A 609 -28.47 11.68 16.59
N GLU A 610 -27.40 12.45 16.62
CA GLU A 610 -26.38 12.50 15.57
C GLU A 610 -25.01 12.26 16.20
N GLU A 611 -24.24 11.33 15.65
CA GLU A 611 -22.91 10.98 16.15
C GLU A 611 -21.93 10.66 15.01
N SER A 612 -20.62 10.68 15.30
CA SER A 612 -19.61 10.23 14.33
C SER A 612 -19.60 8.70 14.31
N SER A 613 -19.68 8.08 13.13
CA SER A 613 -19.52 6.62 13.02
C SER A 613 -18.07 6.23 12.75
N SER A 614 -17.40 6.94 11.85
CA SER A 614 -15.98 6.78 11.51
C SER A 614 -15.51 8.06 10.79
N ALA A 615 -14.24 8.15 10.40
CA ALA A 615 -13.72 9.32 9.69
C ALA A 615 -14.52 9.56 8.39
N GLY A 616 -15.10 10.76 8.25
CA GLY A 616 -15.92 11.14 7.10
C GLY A 616 -17.34 10.56 7.05
N ILE A 617 -17.75 9.77 8.06
CA ILE A 617 -19.07 9.14 8.11
C ILE A 617 -19.85 9.58 9.35
N ARG A 618 -21.03 10.19 9.14
CA ARG A 618 -22.00 10.53 10.19
C ARG A 618 -23.01 9.44 10.37
N ARG A 619 -23.62 9.41 11.56
CA ARG A 619 -24.71 8.51 11.94
C ARG A 619 -25.86 9.31 12.51
N ILE A 620 -27.04 9.16 11.93
CA ILE A 620 -28.31 9.64 12.47
C ILE A 620 -29.08 8.46 13.08
N LYS A 621 -29.68 8.68 14.25
CA LYS A 621 -30.73 7.82 14.80
C LYS A 621 -32.03 8.60 14.83
N ALA A 622 -33.12 7.97 14.37
CA ALA A 622 -34.42 8.61 14.28
C ALA A 622 -35.54 7.66 14.73
N VAL A 623 -36.68 8.24 15.11
CA VAL A 623 -37.87 7.52 15.57
C VAL A 623 -39.14 8.14 14.96
N LEU A 624 -40.23 7.38 14.98
CA LEU A 624 -41.59 7.85 14.69
C LEU A 624 -42.32 7.94 16.03
N LYS A 625 -42.48 9.17 16.56
CA LYS A 625 -43.03 9.40 17.90
C LYS A 625 -44.08 10.49 17.95
#